data_AF-A0A1S3DNR1-F1
#
_entry.id   AF-A0A1S3DNR1-F1
#
_cell.length_a   1.000
_cell.length_b   1.000
_cell.length_c   1.000
_cell.angle_alpha   90.00
_cell.angle_beta   90.00
_cell.angle_gamma   90.00
#
_symmetry.space_group_name_H-M   'P 1'
#
loop_
_entity.id
_entity.type
_entity.pdbx_description
1 polymer ?
#
loop_
_entity_poly.entity_id
_entity_poly.type
_entity_poly.pdbx_seq_one_letter_code
_entity_poly.pdbx_strand_id
1 'polypeptide(L)'
;MGSTVMFTSTTLLQISTKLIPAALTRCLSITSLPDTHQMLQKTCRDFAQQELKPIAAKLDKEHLFPADQIKKLGALGLMGVLVDEEYGGAGLDTLALHVAMEEIAQ
;
A
#
# COMPACT_ATOMS: atom_id res chain seq x y z
N MET A 1 -7.77 -25.98 -45.52
CA MET A 1 -9.00 -25.39 -44.93
C MET A 1 -9.17 -25.97 -43.55
N GLY A 2 -9.09 -25.14 -42.51
CA GLY A 2 -9.23 -25.58 -41.11
C GLY A 2 -8.34 -24.80 -40.15
N SER A 3 -8.54 -23.49 -40.04
CA SER A 3 -7.87 -22.67 -39.02
C SER A 3 -8.69 -22.72 -37.73
N THR A 4 -8.26 -23.53 -36.79
CA THR A 4 -8.75 -23.55 -35.41
C THR A 4 -8.16 -22.34 -34.68
N VAL A 5 -8.92 -21.26 -34.59
CA VAL A 5 -8.51 -20.05 -33.87
C VAL A 5 -8.77 -20.25 -32.37
N MET A 6 -7.69 -20.26 -31.60
CA MET A 6 -7.69 -20.22 -30.14
C MET A 6 -8.26 -18.87 -29.65
N PHE A 7 -9.55 -18.85 -29.29
CA PHE A 7 -10.16 -17.75 -28.55
C PHE A 7 -10.04 -18.04 -27.04
N THR A 8 -8.86 -17.82 -26.48
CA THR A 8 -8.61 -17.95 -25.04
C THR A 8 -9.07 -16.69 -24.29
N SER A 9 -10.06 -16.85 -23.40
CA SER A 9 -10.30 -16.20 -22.09
C SER A 9 -10.28 -14.66 -21.93
N THR A 10 -9.56 -13.87 -22.74
CA THR A 10 -9.37 -12.43 -22.51
C THR A 10 -10.57 -11.58 -22.92
N THR A 11 -11.46 -12.09 -23.77
CA THR A 11 -12.63 -11.34 -24.27
C THR A 11 -13.72 -11.14 -23.21
N LEU A 12 -13.81 -12.02 -22.21
CA LEU A 12 -14.84 -11.91 -21.16
C LEU A 12 -14.55 -10.79 -20.14
N LEU A 13 -13.28 -10.51 -19.85
CA LEU A 13 -12.87 -9.37 -19.01
C LEU A 13 -13.03 -8.01 -19.71
N GLN A 14 -12.95 -7.98 -21.04
CA GLN A 14 -13.18 -6.77 -21.85
C GLN A 14 -14.67 -6.41 -22.03
N ILE A 15 -15.59 -7.35 -21.81
CA ILE A 15 -17.04 -7.11 -21.93
C ILE A 15 -17.60 -6.56 -20.61
N SER A 16 -17.12 -7.02 -19.44
CA SER A 16 -17.61 -6.55 -18.15
C SER A 16 -17.28 -5.07 -17.86
N THR A 17 -16.23 -4.52 -18.48
CA THR A 17 -15.84 -3.10 -18.33
C THR A 17 -16.58 -2.16 -19.29
N LYS A 18 -17.23 -2.69 -20.34
CA LYS A 18 -18.00 -1.88 -21.32
C LYS A 18 -19.41 -1.52 -20.86
N LEU A 19 -19.89 -2.11 -19.76
CA LEU A 19 -21.24 -1.88 -19.23
C LEU A 19 -21.26 -1.14 -17.88
N ILE A 20 -20.18 -0.43 -17.55
CA ILE A 20 -20.14 0.43 -16.37
C ILE A 20 -20.53 1.84 -16.82
N PRO A 21 -21.68 2.39 -16.40
CA PRO A 21 -22.02 3.77 -16.74
C PRO A 21 -20.91 4.69 -16.24
N ALA A 22 -20.51 5.70 -17.02
CA ALA A 22 -19.38 6.58 -16.71
C ALA A 22 -19.46 7.19 -15.28
N ALA A 23 -20.66 7.30 -14.72
CA ALA A 23 -20.91 7.69 -13.33
C ALA A 23 -20.36 6.69 -12.29
N LEU A 24 -20.47 5.37 -12.52
CA LEU A 24 -19.96 4.35 -11.60
C LEU A 24 -18.43 4.24 -11.64
N THR A 25 -17.81 4.44 -12.81
CA THR A 25 -16.35 4.50 -12.93
C THR A 25 -15.77 5.64 -12.08
N ARG A 26 -16.49 6.78 -12.00
CA ARG A 26 -16.12 7.91 -11.13
C ARG A 26 -16.34 7.60 -9.64
N CYS A 27 -17.37 6.83 -9.30
CA CYS A 27 -17.58 6.36 -7.93
C CYS A 27 -16.53 5.32 -7.49
N LEU A 28 -16.03 4.49 -8.41
CA LEU A 28 -14.96 3.54 -8.11
C LEU A 28 -13.61 4.26 -7.97
N SER A 29 -13.34 5.28 -8.79
CA SER A 29 -12.08 6.03 -8.72
C SER A 29 -11.90 6.85 -7.44
N ILE A 30 -13.00 7.25 -6.77
CA ILE A 30 -12.90 7.92 -5.46
C ILE A 30 -12.59 6.95 -4.30
N THR A 31 -12.80 5.64 -4.50
CA THR A 31 -12.53 4.63 -3.47
C THR A 31 -11.13 4.03 -3.57
N SER A 32 -10.46 4.18 -4.72
CA SER A 32 -9.10 3.69 -4.93
C SER A 32 -8.07 4.75 -4.56
N LEU A 33 -7.07 4.37 -3.76
CA LEU A 33 -5.89 5.20 -3.51
C LEU A 33 -5.09 5.40 -4.81
N PRO A 34 -4.35 6.51 -4.96
CA PRO A 34 -3.35 6.64 -6.02
C PRO A 34 -2.29 5.53 -5.95
N ASP A 35 -1.66 5.18 -7.07
CA ASP A 35 -0.74 4.04 -7.17
C ASP A 35 0.41 4.12 -6.15
N THR A 36 0.97 5.31 -5.93
CA THR A 36 2.02 5.54 -4.92
C THR A 36 1.53 5.20 -3.51
N HIS A 37 0.31 5.60 -3.15
CA HIS A 37 -0.29 5.32 -1.86
C HIS A 37 -0.65 3.84 -1.70
N GLN A 38 -1.09 3.17 -2.76
CA GLN A 38 -1.31 1.71 -2.73
C GLN A 38 -0.01 0.94 -2.49
N MET A 39 1.08 1.36 -3.14
CA MET A 39 2.40 0.76 -2.94
C MET A 39 2.92 0.99 -1.53
N LEU A 40 2.75 2.21 -1.01
CA LEU A 40 3.08 2.56 0.37
C LEU A 40 2.27 1.73 1.36
N GLN A 41 0.96 1.62 1.14
CA GLN A 41 0.05 0.82 1.96
C GLN A 41 0.53 -0.63 2.04
N LYS A 42 0.81 -1.24 0.88
CA LYS A 42 1.31 -2.62 0.82
C LYS A 42 2.63 -2.78 1.56
N THR A 43 3.56 -1.85 1.37
CA THR A 43 4.87 -1.87 2.03
C THR A 43 4.74 -1.78 3.55
N CYS A 44 3.91 -0.86 4.05
CA CYS A 44 3.67 -0.69 5.48
C CYS A 44 2.96 -1.92 6.07
N ARG A 45 1.97 -2.47 5.37
CA ARG A 45 1.26 -3.69 5.77
C ARG A 45 2.20 -4.88 5.88
N ASP A 46 3.03 -5.10 4.86
CA ASP A 46 4.01 -6.19 4.83
C ASP A 46 5.00 -6.03 6.00
N PHE A 47 5.48 -4.81 6.26
CA PHE A 47 6.34 -4.52 7.40
C PHE A 47 5.65 -4.78 8.75
N ALA A 48 4.42 -4.30 8.94
CA ALA A 48 3.68 -4.49 10.18
C ALA A 48 3.47 -5.98 10.50
N GLN A 49 3.09 -6.78 9.51
CA GLN A 49 2.87 -8.21 9.71
C GLN A 49 4.16 -9.00 9.95
N GLN A 50 5.26 -8.64 9.29
CA GLN A 50 6.50 -9.42 9.34
C GLN A 50 7.44 -8.99 10.48
N GLU A 51 7.48 -7.70 10.81
CA GLU A 51 8.49 -7.12 11.70
C GLU A 51 7.92 -6.63 13.04
N LEU A 52 6.68 -6.15 13.07
CA LEU A 52 6.06 -5.60 14.29
C LEU A 52 5.21 -6.63 15.02
N LYS A 53 4.26 -7.26 14.32
CA LYS A 53 3.28 -8.17 14.90
C LYS A 53 3.88 -9.32 15.70
N PRO A 54 4.98 -9.98 15.29
CA PRO A 54 5.56 -11.08 16.06
C PRO A 54 6.12 -10.68 17.43
N ILE A 55 6.51 -9.41 17.60
CA ILE A 55 7.18 -8.92 18.81
C ILE A 55 6.30 -8.01 19.67
N ALA A 56 5.21 -7.47 19.11
CA ALA A 56 4.36 -6.46 19.76
C ALA A 56 3.92 -6.85 21.17
N ALA A 57 3.40 -8.06 21.36
CA ALA A 57 2.93 -8.54 22.66
C ALA A 57 4.03 -8.62 23.73
N LYS A 58 5.27 -8.94 23.31
CA LYS A 58 6.42 -8.97 24.22
C LYS A 58 6.83 -7.55 24.62
N LEU A 59 6.93 -6.66 23.64
CA LEU A 59 7.33 -5.26 23.86
C LEU A 59 6.36 -4.55 24.80
N ASP A 60 5.06 -4.77 24.61
CA ASP A 60 4.01 -4.23 25.48
C ASP A 60 4.15 -4.73 26.92
N LYS A 61 4.24 -6.06 27.11
CA LYS A 61 4.37 -6.70 28.42
C LYS A 61 5.64 -6.28 29.17
N GLU A 62 6.75 -6.12 28.45
CA GLU A 62 8.07 -5.84 29.04
C GLU A 62 8.43 -4.34 28.99
N HIS A 63 7.54 -3.48 28.47
CA HIS A 63 7.75 -2.05 28.28
C HIS A 63 9.06 -1.72 27.55
N LEU A 64 9.38 -2.48 26.51
CA LEU A 64 10.61 -2.35 25.74
C LEU A 64 10.44 -1.43 24.53
N PHE A 65 11.49 -0.67 24.22
CA PHE A 65 11.55 0.16 23.02
C PHE A 65 12.09 -0.63 21.81
N PRO A 66 11.36 -0.67 20.67
CA PRO A 66 11.75 -1.46 19.49
C PRO A 66 12.78 -0.74 18.61
N ALA A 67 14.00 -0.54 19.12
CA ALA A 67 15.04 0.24 18.44
C ALA A 67 15.38 -0.29 17.03
N ASP A 68 15.38 -1.61 16.84
CA ASP A 68 15.73 -2.21 15.56
C ASP A 68 14.62 -2.01 14.52
N GLN A 69 13.35 -2.09 14.92
CA GLN A 69 12.21 -1.84 14.03
C GLN A 69 12.14 -0.37 13.64
N ILE A 70 12.44 0.56 14.57
CA ILE A 70 12.53 1.98 14.27
C ILE A 70 13.63 2.27 13.24
N LYS A 71 14.81 1.63 13.36
CA LYS A 71 15.88 1.74 12.35
C LYS A 71 15.42 1.21 10.99
N LYS A 72 14.73 0.07 10.94
CA LYS A 72 14.20 -0.48 9.69
C LYS A 72 13.16 0.44 9.06
N LEU A 73 12.25 1.01 9.86
CA LEU A 73 11.29 2.02 9.38
C LEU A 73 11.98 3.26 8.81
N GLY A 74 13.06 3.73 9.44
CA GLY A 74 13.89 4.82 8.92
C GLY A 74 14.51 4.48 7.56
N ALA A 75 15.06 3.27 7.41
CA ALA A 75 15.63 2.82 6.13
C ALA A 75 14.58 2.68 5.00
N LEU A 76 13.30 2.49 5.34
CA LEU A 76 12.18 2.49 4.39
C LEU A 76 11.67 3.91 4.05
N GLY A 77 12.23 4.96 4.64
CA GLY A 77 11.77 6.34 4.46
C GLY A 77 10.49 6.69 5.24
N LEU A 78 9.96 5.76 6.04
CA LEU A 78 8.70 5.93 6.76
C LEU A 78 8.80 6.86 7.98
N MET A 79 10.03 7.20 8.41
CA MET A 79 10.26 8.18 9.48
C MET A 79 10.31 9.63 8.99
N GLY A 80 10.32 9.84 7.66
CA GLY A 80 10.41 11.15 7.03
C GLY A 80 9.39 11.33 5.91
N VAL A 81 8.19 10.76 6.05
CA VAL A 81 7.17 10.71 4.97
C VAL A 81 6.85 12.09 4.40
N LEU A 82 6.67 13.09 5.26
CA LEU A 82 6.33 14.48 4.87
C LEU A 82 7.55 15.38 4.67
N VAL A 83 8.75 14.87 4.93
CA VAL A 83 9.98 15.67 4.86
C VAL A 83 10.45 15.67 3.40
N ASP A 84 10.86 16.82 2.90
CA ASP A 84 11.37 16.94 1.53
C ASP A 84 12.62 16.07 1.31
N GLU A 85 12.80 15.63 0.07
CA GLU A 85 13.94 14.79 -0.33
C GLU A 85 15.29 15.50 -0.10
N GLU A 86 15.34 16.83 -0.16
CA GLU A 86 16.56 17.61 0.11
C GLU A 86 17.09 17.45 1.54
N TYR A 87 16.23 17.05 2.48
CA TYR A 87 16.59 16.73 3.87
C TYR A 87 16.62 15.22 4.14
N GLY A 88 16.56 14.39 3.09
CA GLY A 88 16.54 12.93 3.20
C GLY A 88 15.19 12.34 3.61
N GLY A 89 14.09 13.06 3.41
CA GLY A 89 12.73 12.54 3.56
C GLY A 89 12.17 11.92 2.27
N ALA A 90 10.90 11.50 2.32
CA ALA A 90 10.22 10.85 1.20
C ALA A 90 9.43 11.82 0.31
N GLY A 91 9.26 13.08 0.71
CA GLY A 91 8.56 14.12 -0.07
C GLY A 91 7.10 13.79 -0.40
N LEU A 92 6.43 12.96 0.42
CA LEU A 92 5.05 12.53 0.20
C LEU A 92 4.06 13.44 0.93
N ASP A 93 2.77 13.24 0.63
CA ASP A 93 1.68 14.06 1.15
C ASP A 93 1.09 13.54 2.47
N THR A 94 0.17 14.33 3.04
CA THR A 94 -0.53 13.99 4.28
C THR A 94 -1.35 12.71 4.18
N LEU A 95 -1.87 12.37 2.98
CA LEU A 95 -2.59 11.12 2.77
C LEU A 95 -1.65 9.92 2.92
N ALA A 96 -0.43 10.01 2.37
CA ALA A 96 0.59 8.99 2.51
C ALA A 96 0.98 8.77 3.97
N LEU A 97 1.12 9.84 4.75
CA LEU A 97 1.38 9.73 6.20
C LEU A 97 0.28 8.94 6.91
N HIS A 98 -1.00 9.29 6.68
CA HIS A 98 -2.12 8.60 7.34
C HIS A 98 -2.23 7.14 6.91
N VAL A 99 -2.05 6.84 5.62
CA VAL A 99 -2.03 5.46 5.12
C VAL A 99 -0.92 4.66 5.80
N ALA A 100 0.29 5.20 5.90
CA ALA A 100 1.40 4.53 6.58
C ALA A 100 1.09 4.31 8.07
N MET A 101 0.58 5.32 8.76
CA MET A 101 0.22 5.22 10.18
C MET A 101 -0.85 4.17 10.44
N GLU A 102 -1.91 4.13 9.63
CA GLU A 102 -2.99 3.15 9.78
C GLU A 102 -2.49 1.73 9.61
N GLU A 103 -1.61 1.47 8.62
CA GLU A 103 -1.05 0.14 8.41
C GLU A 103 -0.08 -0.29 9.51
N ILE A 104 0.70 0.64 10.07
CA ILE A 104 1.64 0.35 11.16
C ILE A 104 0.90 0.07 12.49
N ALA A 105 -0.30 0.64 12.68
CA ALA A 105 -1.10 0.46 13.88
C ALA A 105 -1.93 -0.85 13.92
N GLN A 106 -1.91 -1.66 12.85
CA GLN A 106 -2.71 -2.90 12.70
C GLN A 106 -2.24 -4.08 13.56
#